data_AF-A0A6J2UMD3-F1
#
_entry.id   AF-A0A6J2UMD3-F1
#
_cell.length_a   1.000
_cell.length_b   1.000
_cell.length_c   1.000
_cell.angle_alpha   90.00
_cell.angle_beta   90.00
_cell.angle_gamma   90.00
#
_symmetry.space_group_name_H-M   'P 1'
#
loop_
_entity.id
_entity.type
_entity.pdbx_description
1 polymer ?
#
loop_
_entity_poly.entity_id
_entity_poly.type
_entity_poly.pdbx_seq_one_letter_code
_entity_poly.pdbx_strand_id
1 'polypeptide(L)'
;MAEINAVVNHSNASANGPRKVSSIEESSPFPVPGQGPGVLEMRVKEGSKIRNLLGFAMSRIQGEGGQSVVSQVLFTGSGRAITKTITCAEIMKRKVLGLHQVSKIQYRTVREVWESQEGCRTQTTINRTVPSISILLSKNPLDPQEPGYQPPDDLFSQTKEKDEDNTPLDLGKRHWSCYSPVVLSTSKRACLEEDKHTAP
;
A
#
# COMPACT_ATOMS: atom_id res chain seq x y z
N MET A 1 30.32 -9.87 4.33
CA MET A 1 29.85 -9.50 2.98
C MET A 1 28.75 -8.46 3.12
N ALA A 2 29.09 -7.17 3.17
CA ALA A 2 28.11 -6.09 3.26
C ALA A 2 27.74 -5.63 1.83
N GLU A 3 26.54 -5.94 1.38
CA GLU A 3 26.01 -5.37 0.13
C GLU A 3 25.52 -3.94 0.37
N ILE A 4 26.31 -2.98 -0.11
CA ILE A 4 25.95 -1.56 -0.15
C ILE A 4 25.06 -1.35 -1.37
N ASN A 5 23.74 -1.41 -1.18
CA ASN A 5 22.78 -1.00 -2.21
C ASN A 5 22.71 0.52 -2.27
N ALA A 6 23.64 1.15 -2.98
CA ALA A 6 23.59 2.56 -3.33
C ALA A 6 22.45 2.79 -4.35
N VAL A 7 21.34 3.39 -3.91
CA VAL A 7 20.27 3.83 -4.81
C VAL A 7 20.64 5.22 -5.34
N VAL A 8 21.26 5.26 -6.53
CA VAL A 8 21.49 6.50 -7.27
C VAL A 8 20.16 6.91 -7.91
N ASN A 9 19.49 7.91 -7.34
CA ASN A 9 18.35 8.56 -7.97
C ASN A 9 18.86 9.71 -8.85
N HIS A 10 18.56 9.68 -10.14
CA HIS A 10 18.80 10.82 -11.03
C HIS A 10 17.79 11.93 -10.70
N SER A 11 18.26 13.02 -10.08
CA SER A 11 17.47 14.23 -9.87
C SER A 11 17.56 15.17 -11.07
N ASN A 12 16.41 15.71 -11.50
CA ASN A 12 16.31 16.76 -12.50
C ASN A 12 16.96 18.05 -11.98
N ALA A 13 17.84 18.65 -12.76
CA ALA A 13 18.72 19.75 -12.33
C ALA A 13 17.96 21.08 -12.24
N SER A 14 17.98 21.70 -11.05
CA SER A 14 17.79 23.14 -10.89
C SER A 14 19.13 23.74 -10.45
N ALA A 15 19.63 24.71 -11.21
CA ALA A 15 20.91 25.35 -10.97
C ALA A 15 20.80 26.30 -9.76
N ASN A 16 21.72 26.16 -8.79
CA ASN A 16 21.92 27.01 -7.59
C ASN A 16 21.27 26.54 -6.27
N GLY A 17 21.37 25.24 -5.93
CA GLY A 17 21.07 24.73 -4.58
C GLY A 17 21.89 23.49 -4.20
N PRO A 18 21.98 23.13 -2.90
CA PRO A 18 22.69 21.93 -2.44
C PRO A 18 22.14 20.68 -3.13
N ARG A 19 23.04 19.77 -3.54
CA ARG A 19 22.68 18.57 -4.32
C ARG A 19 22.56 17.36 -3.40
N LYS A 20 21.47 16.59 -3.56
CA LYS A 20 21.30 15.29 -2.89
C LYS A 20 22.16 14.26 -3.61
N VAL A 21 23.15 13.69 -2.93
CA VAL A 21 24.16 12.80 -3.51
C VAL A 21 23.81 11.33 -3.33
N SER A 22 23.20 10.96 -2.21
CA SER A 22 22.71 9.60 -1.99
C SER A 22 21.54 9.57 -1.01
N SER A 23 20.70 8.55 -1.16
CA SER A 23 19.62 8.22 -0.23
C SER A 23 19.78 6.75 0.13
N ILE A 24 20.06 6.45 1.40
CA ILE A 24 20.13 5.08 1.91
C ILE A 24 18.90 4.88 2.79
N GLU A 25 18.06 3.92 2.41
CA GLU A 25 16.92 3.50 3.22
C GLU A 25 17.39 2.41 4.18
N GLU A 26 17.27 2.66 5.48
CA GLU A 26 17.61 1.66 6.48
C GLU A 26 16.51 0.59 6.50
N SER A 27 16.93 -0.68 6.39
CA SER A 27 16.05 -1.84 6.48
C SER A 27 15.49 -1.95 7.90
N SER A 28 14.30 -1.39 8.14
CA SER A 28 13.63 -1.54 9.44
C SER A 28 13.25 -3.01 9.69
N PRO A 29 13.40 -3.51 10.93
CA PRO A 29 13.39 -4.95 11.24
C PRO A 29 12.00 -5.60 11.33
N PHE A 30 10.90 -4.92 10.97
CA PHE A 30 9.57 -5.49 11.21
C PHE A 30 9.26 -6.60 10.19
N PRO A 31 9.12 -7.87 10.62
CA PRO A 31 8.75 -8.94 9.73
C PRO A 31 7.26 -8.81 9.46
N VAL A 32 6.92 -8.52 8.21
CA VAL A 32 5.58 -8.85 7.72
C VAL A 32 5.49 -10.38 7.77
N PRO A 33 4.38 -10.97 8.26
CA PRO A 33 4.23 -12.42 8.30
C PRO A 33 4.47 -12.97 6.89
N GLY A 34 5.23 -14.05 6.75
CA GLY A 34 5.60 -14.57 5.44
C GLY A 34 6.95 -14.11 4.88
N GLN A 35 7.93 -13.66 5.68
CA GLN A 35 9.33 -13.60 5.22
C GLN A 35 9.99 -14.99 5.09
N GLY A 36 9.30 -15.95 4.46
CA GLY A 36 9.79 -17.30 4.17
C GLY A 36 10.15 -17.49 2.69
N PRO A 37 10.84 -18.58 2.34
CA PRO A 37 11.03 -18.96 0.94
C PRO A 37 9.66 -19.17 0.27
N GLY A 38 9.37 -18.41 -0.78
CA GLY A 38 8.11 -18.51 -1.54
C GLY A 38 7.25 -17.24 -1.62
N VAL A 39 7.71 -16.13 -1.03
CA VAL A 39 7.05 -14.82 -1.17
C VAL A 39 7.72 -13.96 -2.22
N LEU A 40 6.93 -13.40 -3.12
CA LEU A 40 7.39 -12.43 -4.09
C LEU A 40 7.36 -11.01 -3.51
N GLU A 41 8.53 -10.43 -3.23
CA GLU A 41 8.63 -9.04 -2.79
C GLU A 41 8.60 -8.07 -3.99
N MET A 42 7.66 -7.13 -3.97
CA MET A 42 7.43 -6.11 -4.98
C MET A 42 7.64 -4.71 -4.38
N ARG A 43 8.81 -4.12 -4.63
CA ARG A 43 9.14 -2.76 -4.17
C ARG A 43 8.58 -1.71 -5.09
N VAL A 44 7.59 -0.96 -4.59
CA VAL A 44 6.94 0.12 -5.29
C VAL A 44 7.66 1.42 -4.98
N LYS A 45 8.16 2.07 -6.04
CA LYS A 45 8.82 3.38 -5.99
C LYS A 45 7.99 4.41 -6.75
N GLU A 46 8.36 5.68 -6.57
CA GLU A 46 7.79 6.79 -7.34
C GLU A 46 7.85 6.58 -8.85
N GLY A 47 8.97 6.05 -9.37
CA GLY A 47 9.15 5.76 -10.78
C GLY A 47 8.48 4.48 -11.29
N SER A 48 7.98 3.61 -10.40
CA SER A 48 7.44 2.30 -10.80
C SER A 48 6.22 2.44 -11.70
N LYS A 49 6.19 1.67 -12.80
CA LYS A 49 5.05 1.58 -13.69
C LYS A 49 4.10 0.50 -13.21
N ILE A 50 2.87 0.87 -12.85
CA ILE A 50 1.86 -0.04 -12.28
C ILE A 50 1.64 -1.25 -13.20
N ARG A 51 1.51 -1.03 -14.51
CA ARG A 51 1.32 -2.11 -15.50
C ARG A 51 2.42 -3.17 -15.44
N ASN A 52 3.68 -2.74 -15.28
CA ASN A 52 4.82 -3.66 -15.25
C ASN A 52 4.84 -4.45 -13.94
N LEU A 53 4.62 -3.76 -12.80
CA LEU A 53 4.56 -4.42 -11.48
C LEU A 53 3.44 -5.47 -11.45
N LEU A 54 2.23 -5.10 -11.89
CA LEU A 54 1.10 -6.00 -11.89
C LEU A 54 1.28 -7.13 -12.89
N GLY A 55 1.76 -6.86 -14.10
CA GLY A 55 2.02 -7.92 -15.09
C GLY A 55 2.93 -9.00 -14.51
N PHE A 56 4.05 -8.59 -13.91
CA PHE A 56 4.98 -9.52 -13.28
C PHE A 56 4.38 -10.25 -12.07
N ALA A 57 3.73 -9.53 -11.14
CA ALA A 57 3.13 -10.15 -9.96
C ALA A 57 2.03 -11.17 -10.32
N MET A 58 1.20 -10.84 -11.30
CA MET A 58 0.11 -11.69 -11.77
C MET A 58 0.64 -12.97 -12.44
N SER A 59 1.66 -12.87 -13.29
CA SER A 59 2.26 -14.06 -13.91
C SER A 59 2.84 -15.02 -12.86
N ARG A 60 3.45 -14.49 -11.79
CA ARG A 60 4.03 -15.30 -10.72
C ARG A 60 3.00 -15.93 -9.80
N ILE A 61 1.94 -15.21 -9.44
CA ILE A 61 0.93 -15.75 -8.52
C ILE A 61 -0.04 -16.71 -9.23
N GLN A 62 -0.34 -16.49 -10.51
CA GLN A 62 -1.24 -17.35 -11.29
C GLN A 62 -0.51 -18.51 -11.96
N GLY A 63 0.82 -18.46 -12.08
CA GLY A 63 1.61 -19.49 -12.75
C GLY A 63 1.53 -19.44 -14.28
N GLU A 64 1.25 -18.26 -14.84
CA GLU A 64 1.22 -18.08 -16.28
C GLU A 64 2.65 -18.10 -16.87
N GLY A 65 2.80 -18.70 -18.06
CA GLY A 65 4.07 -18.67 -18.80
C GLY A 65 5.19 -19.54 -18.23
N GLY A 66 4.87 -20.60 -17.48
CA GLY A 66 5.86 -21.59 -17.00
C GLY A 66 6.76 -21.09 -15.88
N GLN A 67 6.42 -19.98 -15.24
CA GLN A 67 7.18 -19.43 -14.12
C GLN A 67 6.85 -20.14 -12.79
N SER A 68 7.80 -20.13 -11.85
CA SER A 68 7.60 -20.65 -10.49
C SER A 68 6.41 -19.94 -9.84
N VAL A 69 5.39 -20.72 -9.46
CA VAL A 69 4.16 -20.23 -8.85
C VAL A 69 4.44 -19.83 -7.40
N VAL A 70 4.10 -18.60 -7.04
CA VAL A 70 4.15 -18.14 -5.64
C VAL A 70 2.75 -18.11 -5.05
N SER A 71 2.63 -18.42 -3.75
CA SER A 71 1.37 -18.36 -3.02
C SER A 71 1.12 -16.97 -2.41
N GLN A 72 2.17 -16.13 -2.39
CA GLN A 72 2.22 -14.89 -1.63
C GLN A 72 2.97 -13.79 -2.40
N VAL A 73 2.43 -12.58 -2.34
CA VAL A 73 3.03 -11.37 -2.91
C VAL A 73 3.03 -10.28 -1.85
N LEU A 74 4.18 -9.65 -1.63
CA LEU A 74 4.38 -8.57 -0.67
C LEU A 74 4.66 -7.27 -1.42
N PHE A 75 3.72 -6.32 -1.40
CA PHE A 75 3.95 -4.98 -1.92
C PHE A 75 4.49 -4.08 -0.81
N THR A 76 5.64 -3.45 -1.05
CA THR A 76 6.22 -2.47 -0.12
C THR A 76 6.37 -1.13 -0.79
N GLY A 77 6.10 -0.05 -0.07
CA GLY A 77 6.32 1.30 -0.56
C GLY A 77 6.48 2.30 0.57
N SER A 78 7.14 3.41 0.28
CA SER A 78 7.43 4.46 1.24
C SER A 78 7.19 5.85 0.64
N GLY A 79 6.86 6.81 1.49
CA GLY A 79 6.61 8.20 1.12
C GLY A 79 5.61 8.32 -0.03
N ARG A 80 6.05 8.94 -1.14
CA ARG A 80 5.20 9.21 -2.30
C ARG A 80 4.75 7.95 -3.07
N ALA A 81 5.32 6.78 -2.77
CA ALA A 81 4.93 5.52 -3.38
C ALA A 81 3.78 4.80 -2.67
N ILE A 82 3.38 5.23 -1.48
CA ILE A 82 2.34 4.55 -0.66
C ILE A 82 1.04 4.38 -1.44
N THR A 83 0.49 5.46 -2.01
CA THR A 83 -0.77 5.40 -2.78
C THR A 83 -0.70 4.41 -3.94
N LYS A 84 0.45 4.36 -4.63
CA LYS A 84 0.68 3.41 -5.73
C LYS A 84 0.75 1.97 -5.22
N THR A 85 1.33 1.76 -4.05
CA THR A 85 1.43 0.45 -3.39
C THR A 85 0.05 -0.11 -3.06
N ILE A 86 -0.81 0.73 -2.46
CA ILE A 86 -2.20 0.39 -2.18
C ILE A 86 -2.94 0.10 -3.50
N THR A 87 -2.77 0.96 -4.51
CA THR A 87 -3.39 0.77 -5.83
C THR A 87 -3.01 -0.56 -6.48
N CYS A 88 -1.74 -0.97 -6.38
CA CYS A 88 -1.29 -2.27 -6.86
C CYS A 88 -1.99 -3.42 -6.14
N ALA A 89 -2.09 -3.39 -4.80
CA ALA A 89 -2.79 -4.41 -4.03
C ALA A 89 -4.28 -4.49 -4.40
N GLU A 90 -4.96 -3.35 -4.51
CA GLU A 90 -6.39 -3.29 -4.84
C GLU A 90 -6.72 -3.73 -6.28
N ILE A 91 -5.83 -3.46 -7.24
CA ILE A 91 -5.99 -4.03 -8.59
C ILE A 91 -5.78 -5.55 -8.55
N MET A 92 -4.82 -6.02 -7.77
CA MET A 92 -4.51 -7.43 -7.69
C MET A 92 -5.64 -8.26 -7.05
N LYS A 93 -6.24 -7.80 -5.94
CA LYS A 93 -7.41 -8.45 -5.32
C LYS A 93 -8.63 -8.55 -6.25
N ARG A 94 -8.84 -7.54 -7.10
CA ARG A 94 -9.91 -7.58 -8.11
C ARG A 94 -9.66 -8.60 -9.22
N LYS A 95 -8.40 -8.93 -9.50
CA LYS A 95 -8.02 -9.88 -10.55
C LYS A 95 -7.84 -11.31 -10.04
N VAL A 96 -7.42 -11.46 -8.79
CA VAL A 96 -7.24 -12.76 -8.13
C VAL A 96 -8.13 -12.77 -6.89
N LEU A 97 -9.24 -13.50 -7.00
CA LEU A 97 -10.18 -13.68 -5.90
C LEU A 97 -9.60 -14.61 -4.82
N GLY A 98 -10.15 -14.53 -3.61
CA GLY A 98 -9.73 -15.41 -2.51
C GLY A 98 -8.41 -15.04 -1.85
N LEU A 99 -7.90 -13.82 -2.07
CA LEU A 99 -6.66 -13.37 -1.44
C LEU A 99 -6.90 -12.85 -0.03
N HIS A 100 -6.27 -13.50 0.94
CA HIS A 100 -6.12 -12.97 2.29
C HIS A 100 -5.11 -11.83 2.29
N GLN A 101 -5.36 -10.79 3.08
CA GLN A 101 -4.49 -9.62 3.14
C GLN A 101 -4.02 -9.37 4.58
N VAL A 102 -2.76 -8.96 4.74
CA VAL A 102 -2.25 -8.33 5.97
C VAL A 102 -1.53 -7.03 5.59
N SER A 103 -1.96 -5.91 6.16
CA SER A 103 -1.38 -4.58 5.90
C SER A 103 -0.71 -4.02 7.15
N LYS A 104 0.57 -3.66 7.04
CA LYS A 104 1.37 -3.08 8.12
C LYS A 104 1.89 -1.70 7.71
N ILE A 105 1.78 -0.73 8.61
CA ILE A 105 2.28 0.64 8.44
C ILE A 105 3.38 0.87 9.46
N GLN A 106 4.47 1.50 9.03
CA GLN A 106 5.61 1.84 9.90
C GLN A 106 6.31 3.09 9.41
N TYR A 107 7.16 3.64 10.26
CA TYR A 107 8.12 4.65 9.83
C TYR A 107 9.47 3.99 9.51
N ARG A 108 10.14 4.51 8.47
CA ARG A 108 11.50 4.12 8.09
C ARG A 108 12.40 5.34 8.11
N THR A 109 13.63 5.17 8.57
CA THR A 109 14.65 6.23 8.53
C THR A 109 15.35 6.20 7.18
N VAL A 110 15.32 7.33 6.49
CA VAL A 110 16.04 7.57 5.24
C VAL A 110 17.20 8.51 5.53
N ARG A 111 18.41 8.01 5.32
CA ARG A 111 19.62 8.82 5.43
C ARG A 111 19.88 9.47 4.08
N GLU A 112 19.93 10.80 4.06
CA GLU A 112 20.26 11.58 2.88
C GLU A 112 21.61 12.28 3.06
N VAL A 113 22.52 12.03 2.13
CA VAL A 113 23.80 12.73 2.10
C VAL A 113 23.69 13.87 1.09
N TRP A 114 23.95 15.09 1.56
CA TRP A 114 23.92 16.32 0.79
C TRP A 114 25.35 16.87 0.68
N GLU A 115 25.76 17.27 -0.52
CA GLU A 115 27.04 17.96 -0.74
C GLU A 115 26.79 19.45 -1.02
N SER A 116 27.46 20.33 -0.27
CA SER A 116 27.51 21.76 -0.58
C SER A 116 28.66 22.05 -1.56
N GLN A 117 28.41 22.91 -2.54
CA GLN A 117 29.38 23.26 -3.59
C GLN A 117 30.22 24.52 -3.24
N GLU A 118 29.95 25.17 -2.10
CA GLU A 118 30.62 26.41 -1.72
C GLU A 118 32.00 26.15 -1.09
N GLY A 119 33.05 26.21 -1.91
CA GLY A 119 34.46 26.39 -1.52
C GLY A 119 35.17 25.23 -0.82
N CYS A 120 34.46 24.43 -0.03
CA CYS A 120 34.94 23.24 0.65
C CYS A 120 33.85 22.17 0.58
N ARG A 121 34.18 20.97 0.08
CA ARG A 121 33.24 19.85 -0.12
C ARG A 121 32.76 19.30 1.24
N THR A 122 31.83 20.01 1.86
CA THR A 122 31.20 19.63 3.12
C THR A 122 30.02 18.71 2.83
N GLN A 123 30.05 17.52 3.42
CA GLN A 123 28.96 16.55 3.38
C GLN A 123 28.10 16.69 4.63
N THR A 124 26.81 16.99 4.44
CA THR A 124 25.81 17.02 5.51
C THR A 124 24.91 15.79 5.38
N THR A 125 24.84 14.99 6.45
CA THR A 125 23.94 13.84 6.52
C THR A 125 22.67 14.23 7.27
N ILE A 126 21.52 14.13 6.61
CA ILE A 126 20.21 14.39 7.20
C ILE A 126 19.45 13.07 7.29
N ASN A 127 19.00 12.70 8.48
CA ASN A 127 18.09 11.58 8.68
C ASN A 127 16.64 12.08 8.62
N ARG A 128 15.83 11.51 7.73
CA ARG A 128 14.40 11.81 7.62
C ARG A 128 13.59 10.58 7.92
N THR A 129 12.56 10.75 8.73
CA THR A 129 11.58 9.70 9.01
C THR A 129 10.49 9.74 7.93
N VAL A 130 10.29 8.63 7.24
CA VAL A 130 9.35 8.51 6.11
C VAL A 130 8.36 7.40 6.41
N PRO A 131 7.04 7.62 6.24
CA PRO A 131 6.06 6.55 6.39
C PRO A 131 6.27 5.48 5.31
N SER A 132 5.98 4.24 5.66
CA SER A 132 6.06 3.08 4.80
C SER A 132 4.89 2.15 5.06
N ILE A 133 4.39 1.54 3.99
CA ILE A 133 3.36 0.51 4.04
C ILE A 133 3.90 -0.78 3.44
N SER A 134 3.50 -1.90 4.02
CA SER A 134 3.74 -3.24 3.51
C SER A 134 2.44 -4.01 3.48
N ILE A 135 2.04 -4.53 2.31
CA ILE A 135 0.79 -5.25 2.09
C ILE A 135 1.12 -6.64 1.58
N LEU A 136 0.86 -7.65 2.40
CA LEU A 136 0.94 -9.04 2.01
C LEU A 136 -0.40 -9.50 1.45
N LEU A 137 -0.38 -10.14 0.30
CA LEU A 137 -1.51 -10.86 -0.28
C LEU A 137 -1.17 -12.35 -0.36
N SER A 138 -2.03 -13.22 0.16
CA SER A 138 -1.83 -14.66 0.17
C SER A 138 -3.04 -15.44 -0.32
N LYS A 139 -2.80 -16.49 -1.12
CA LYS A 139 -3.80 -17.50 -1.45
C LYS A 139 -4.11 -18.45 -0.29
N ASN A 140 -3.17 -18.59 0.64
CA ASN A 140 -3.33 -19.43 1.81
C ASN A 140 -3.93 -18.59 2.93
N PRO A 141 -4.73 -19.19 3.83
CA PRO A 141 -5.26 -18.49 4.98
C PRO A 141 -4.12 -17.93 5.84
N LEU A 142 -4.29 -16.68 6.26
CA LEU A 142 -3.43 -16.00 7.23
C LEU A 142 -4.12 -15.99 8.61
N ASP A 143 -3.37 -15.72 9.67
CA ASP A 143 -3.92 -15.62 11.02
C ASP A 143 -4.95 -14.47 11.10
N PRO A 144 -6.23 -14.75 11.39
CA PRO A 144 -7.25 -13.71 11.53
C PRO A 144 -7.03 -12.77 12.72
N GLN A 145 -6.23 -13.17 13.71
CA GLN A 145 -5.89 -12.34 14.88
C GLN A 145 -4.71 -11.39 14.61
N GLU A 146 -4.03 -11.54 13.47
CA GLU A 146 -2.91 -10.65 13.12
C GLU A 146 -3.43 -9.22 12.87
N PRO A 147 -2.86 -8.20 13.53
CA PRO A 147 -3.24 -6.82 13.29
C PRO A 147 -3.07 -6.42 11.82
N GLY A 148 -4.11 -5.82 11.24
CA GLY A 148 -4.15 -5.44 9.84
C GLY A 148 -4.54 -6.57 8.89
N TYR A 149 -4.93 -7.73 9.41
CA TYR A 149 -5.59 -8.78 8.63
C TYR A 149 -6.91 -8.29 8.04
N GLN A 150 -7.16 -8.70 6.79
CA GLN A 150 -8.41 -8.52 6.08
C GLN A 150 -8.74 -9.83 5.33
N PRO A 151 -9.97 -10.37 5.48
CA PRO A 151 -10.39 -11.58 4.77
C PRO A 151 -10.53 -11.32 3.26
N PRO A 152 -10.57 -12.37 2.44
CA PRO A 152 -10.84 -12.23 1.01
C PRO A 152 -12.19 -11.58 0.73
N ASP A 153 -12.28 -10.85 -0.39
CA ASP A 153 -13.52 -10.20 -0.82
C ASP A 153 -14.54 -11.25 -1.31
N ASP A 154 -15.73 -11.28 -0.72
CA ASP A 154 -16.86 -12.12 -1.13
C ASP A 154 -17.55 -11.52 -2.37
N LEU A 155 -17.09 -11.88 -3.57
CA LEU A 155 -17.72 -11.40 -4.81
C LEU A 155 -19.07 -12.09 -5.17
N PHE A 156 -19.63 -12.93 -4.29
CA PHE A 156 -20.77 -13.80 -4.60
C PHE A 156 -22.01 -13.65 -3.68
N SER A 157 -22.41 -12.43 -3.36
CA SER A 157 -23.75 -12.15 -2.77
C SER A 157 -24.64 -11.24 -3.63
N GLN A 158 -24.30 -11.03 -4.90
CA GLN A 158 -25.22 -10.46 -5.89
C GLN A 158 -25.19 -11.26 -7.20
N THR A 159 -26.39 -11.64 -7.68
CA THR A 159 -26.71 -12.33 -8.94
C THR A 159 -26.69 -13.88 -8.92
N LYS A 160 -27.57 -14.45 -8.10
CA LYS A 160 -28.37 -15.65 -8.47
C LYS A 160 -29.84 -15.37 -8.17
N GLU A 161 -30.43 -14.40 -8.84
CA GLU A 161 -31.88 -14.45 -9.09
C GLU A 161 -32.04 -15.12 -10.45
N LYS A 162 -32.87 -16.17 -10.48
CA LYS A 162 -33.10 -17.04 -11.63
C LYS A 162 -33.72 -16.25 -12.78
N ASP A 163 -33.30 -16.57 -14.01
CA ASP A 163 -33.90 -16.15 -15.26
C ASP A 163 -35.41 -16.50 -15.33
N GLU A 164 -36.24 -15.56 -15.77
CA GLU A 164 -37.14 -15.65 -16.95
C GLU A 164 -38.12 -14.46 -16.99
N ASP A 165 -37.89 -13.47 -17.87
CA ASP A 165 -38.76 -13.12 -19.01
C ASP A 165 -38.16 -11.93 -19.80
N ASN A 166 -38.49 -11.88 -21.07
CA ASN A 166 -37.76 -11.31 -22.19
C ASN A 166 -38.23 -9.87 -22.54
N THR A 167 -37.33 -8.90 -22.71
CA THR A 167 -37.52 -7.77 -23.67
C THR A 167 -36.24 -6.93 -23.84
N PRO A 168 -35.88 -6.45 -25.06
CA PRO A 168 -34.57 -5.88 -25.33
C PRO A 168 -34.52 -4.36 -25.53
N LEU A 169 -33.31 -3.82 -25.28
CA LEU A 169 -32.69 -2.54 -25.67
C LEU A 169 -32.88 -1.32 -24.74
N ASP A 170 -31.78 -0.84 -24.14
CA ASP A 170 -31.18 0.47 -24.48
C ASP A 170 -29.79 0.69 -23.81
N LEU A 171 -28.86 1.28 -24.56
CA LEU A 171 -27.51 1.66 -24.13
C LEU A 171 -27.57 2.82 -23.13
N GLY A 172 -27.11 2.60 -21.89
CA GLY A 172 -26.99 3.72 -20.96
C GLY A 172 -26.12 3.47 -19.74
N LYS A 173 -24.88 3.99 -19.80
CA LYS A 173 -24.14 4.55 -18.65
C LYS A 173 -23.75 3.56 -17.54
N ARG A 174 -22.49 3.13 -17.56
CA ARG A 174 -21.81 2.55 -16.38
C ARG A 174 -21.66 3.64 -15.32
N HIS A 175 -22.66 3.72 -14.43
CA HIS A 175 -22.62 4.48 -13.21
C HIS A 175 -21.62 3.81 -12.27
N TRP A 176 -20.53 4.51 -11.93
CA TRP A 176 -19.71 4.15 -10.77
C TRP A 176 -20.58 4.30 -9.52
N SER A 177 -21.18 3.19 -9.07
CA SER A 177 -21.87 3.16 -7.79
C SER A 177 -20.86 3.29 -6.66
N CYS A 178 -21.19 4.22 -5.77
CA CYS A 178 -20.42 4.78 -4.69
C CYS A 178 -20.00 3.74 -3.64
N TYR A 179 -18.86 4.02 -3.01
CA TYR A 179 -18.50 3.55 -1.68
C TYR A 179 -19.71 3.59 -0.74
N SER A 180 -19.97 2.51 0.00
CA SER A 180 -20.81 2.60 1.19
C SER A 180 -20.10 3.46 2.24
N PRO A 181 -20.77 4.49 2.82
CA PRO A 181 -20.20 5.23 3.92
C PRO A 181 -20.20 4.35 5.17
N VAL A 182 -19.02 4.25 5.79
CA VAL A 182 -18.87 3.78 7.17
C VAL A 182 -19.79 4.60 8.06
N VAL A 183 -20.67 3.92 8.79
CA VAL A 183 -21.61 4.54 9.72
C VAL A 183 -20.81 5.25 10.82
N LEU A 184 -20.80 6.57 10.78
CA LEU A 184 -20.23 7.42 11.82
C LEU A 184 -21.16 7.36 13.04
N SER A 185 -20.74 6.63 14.07
CA SER A 185 -21.38 6.70 15.39
C SER A 185 -21.22 8.11 15.95
N THR A 186 -22.29 8.89 15.88
CA THR A 186 -22.39 10.18 16.56
C THR A 186 -22.83 9.93 18.00
N SER A 187 -21.86 9.95 18.93
CA SER A 187 -22.19 10.17 20.34
C SER A 187 -22.69 11.59 20.51
N LYS A 188 -24.02 11.74 20.58
CA LYS A 188 -24.68 12.98 21.00
C LYS A 188 -24.22 13.35 22.40
N ARG A 189 -23.53 14.48 22.52
CA ARG A 189 -23.36 15.23 23.77
C ARG A 189 -24.74 15.85 24.08
N ALA A 190 -25.46 15.28 25.05
CA ALA A 190 -26.69 15.85 25.56
C ALA A 190 -26.34 16.99 26.53
N CYS A 191 -26.76 18.21 26.21
CA CYS A 191 -26.86 19.30 27.15
C CYS A 191 -28.14 19.08 27.97
N LEU A 192 -28.02 19.02 29.30
CA LEU A 192 -29.14 19.25 30.19
C LEU A 192 -28.83 20.55 30.93
N GLU A 193 -29.63 21.55 30.61
CA GLU A 193 -29.75 22.81 31.32
C GLU A 193 -30.71 22.61 32.52
N GLU A 194 -30.45 23.41 33.55
CA GLU A 194 -31.37 23.87 34.63
C GLU A 194 -31.69 22.81 35.73
N ASP A 195 -31.72 23.12 37.04
CA ASP A 195 -31.85 24.40 37.72
C ASP A 195 -31.63 24.23 39.26
N LYS A 196 -31.52 25.38 39.96
CA LYS A 196 -32.04 25.68 41.33
C LYS A 196 -31.15 25.70 42.60
N HIS A 197 -31.08 26.93 43.14
CA HIS A 197 -31.35 27.39 44.52
C HIS A 197 -30.20 27.87 45.45
N THR A 198 -30.23 29.20 45.67
CA THR A 198 -30.33 29.93 46.95
C THR A 198 -29.38 29.62 48.10
N ALA A 199 -28.49 30.60 48.37
CA ALA A 199 -28.08 31.27 49.64
C ALA A 199 -27.95 30.45 50.95
N PRO A 200 -27.03 30.84 51.87
CA PRO A 200 -27.12 32.11 52.60
C PRO A 200 -25.88 33.01 52.52
#